data_AF-A0A1F9DEL4-F1
#
_entry.id   AF-A0A1F9DEL4-F1
#
_cell.length_a   1.000
_cell.length_b   1.000
_cell.length_c   1.000
_cell.angle_alpha   90.00
_cell.angle_beta   90.00
_cell.angle_gamma   90.00
#
_symmetry.space_group_name_H-M   'P 1'
#
loop_
_entity.id
_entity.type
_entity.pdbx_description
1 polymer ?
#
loop_
_entity_poly.entity_id
_entity_poly.type
_entity_poly.pdbx_seq_one_letter_code
_entity_poly.pdbx_strand_id
1 'polypeptide(L)' 'MSTAISVRLPKGLAEQLDTVAKETERPRSYIIQKALESYIEDYADLQVALDRLHDKTDPVVSGKELRKSLGL' A
#
# COMPACT_ATOMS: atom_id res chain seq x y z
N MET A 1 9.70 16.63 -10.84
CA MET A 1 9.30 16.44 -12.25
C MET A 1 8.18 15.42 -12.29
N SER A 2 7.11 15.65 -13.05
CA SER A 2 6.05 14.67 -13.27
C SER A 2 6.28 13.93 -14.59
N THR A 3 5.98 12.64 -14.60
CA THR A 3 6.04 11.80 -15.80
C THR A 3 4.63 11.37 -16.17
N ALA A 4 4.25 11.55 -17.44
CA ALA A 4 2.95 11.11 -17.92
C ALA A 4 2.94 9.60 -18.17
N ILE A 5 1.90 8.92 -17.69
CA ILE A 5 1.71 7.48 -17.87
C ILE A 5 0.33 7.27 -18.53
N SER A 6 0.27 6.43 -19.56
CA SER A 6 -0.98 6.06 -20.24
C SER A 6 -1.23 4.56 -20.02
N VAL A 7 -2.41 4.21 -19.50
CA VAL A 7 -2.81 2.82 -19.21
C VAL A 7 -4.25 2.61 -19.68
N ARG A 8 -4.54 1.43 -20.25
CA ARG A 8 -5.92 1.02 -20.54
C ARG A 8 -6.53 0.35 -19.31
N LEU A 9 -7.68 0.84 -18.87
CA LEU A 9 -8.43 0.26 -17.75
C LEU A 9 -9.64 -0.52 -18.28
N PRO A 10 -10.00 -1.65 -17.64
CA PRO A 10 -11.29 -2.28 -17.88
C PRO A 10 -12.45 -1.32 -17.61
N LYS A 11 -13.54 -1.43 -18.38
CA LYS A 11 -14.68 -0.49 -18.31
C LYS A 11 -15.24 -0.34 -16.89
N GLY A 12 -15.48 -1.45 -16.20
CA GLY A 12 -16.04 -1.42 -14.84
C GLY A 12 -15.11 -0.73 -13.82
N LEU A 13 -13.79 -0.88 -13.98
CA LEU A 13 -12.81 -0.21 -13.11
C LEU A 13 -12.79 1.30 -13.37
N ALA A 14 -12.90 1.71 -14.64
CA ALA A 14 -13.01 3.14 -14.98
C ALA A 14 -14.30 3.75 -14.42
N GLU A 15 -15.42 3.04 -14.45
CA GLU A 15 -16.69 3.49 -13.86
C GLU A 15 -16.60 3.63 -12.33
N GLN A 16 -15.95 2.68 -11.64
CA GLN A 16 -15.70 2.78 -10.20
C GLN A 16 -14.83 3.98 -9.85
N LEU A 17 -13.76 4.21 -10.61
CA LEU A 17 -12.90 5.38 -10.43
C LEU A 17 -13.69 6.69 -10.63
N ASP A 18 -14.63 6.71 -11.56
CA ASP A 18 -15.50 7.86 -11.82
C ASP A 18 -16.43 8.16 -10.65
N THR A 19 -16.99 7.12 -10.04
CA THR A 19 -17.81 7.26 -8.83
C THR A 19 -16.99 7.86 -7.69
N VAL A 20 -15.82 7.30 -7.39
CA VAL A 20 -14.95 7.81 -6.31
C VAL A 20 -14.49 9.25 -6.59
N ALA A 21 -14.13 9.56 -7.84
CA ALA A 21 -13.75 10.92 -8.23
C ALA A 21 -14.87 11.94 -7.99
N LYS A 22 -16.11 11.58 -8.30
CA LYS A 22 -17.28 12.43 -8.05
C LYS A 22 -17.55 12.59 -6.56
N GLU A 23 -17.59 11.49 -5.81
CA GLU A 23 -17.92 11.50 -4.38
C GLU A 23 -16.88 12.23 -3.53
N THR A 24 -15.61 12.15 -3.92
CA THR A 24 -14.51 12.81 -3.21
C THR A 24 -14.19 14.21 -3.71
N GLU A 25 -14.84 14.66 -4.79
CA GLU A 25 -14.54 15.91 -5.50
C GLU A 25 -13.06 16.02 -5.90
N ARG A 26 -12.44 14.89 -6.25
CA ARG A 26 -11.03 14.83 -6.67
C ARG A 26 -10.91 14.34 -8.12
N PRO A 27 -9.92 14.84 -8.88
CA PRO A 27 -9.69 14.35 -10.23
C PRO A 27 -9.20 12.90 -10.20
N ARG A 28 -9.55 12.12 -11.23
CA ARG A 28 -9.12 10.72 -11.40
C ARG A 28 -7.61 10.54 -11.22
N SER A 29 -6.82 11.47 -11.76
CA SER A 29 -5.36 11.46 -11.67
C SER A 29 -4.86 11.54 -10.23
N TYR A 30 -5.50 12.32 -9.37
CA TYR A 30 -5.15 12.41 -7.95
C TYR A 30 -5.40 11.08 -7.24
N ILE A 31 -6.55 10.45 -7.51
CA ILE A 31 -6.89 9.15 -6.92
C ILE A 31 -5.94 8.05 -7.40
N ILE A 32 -5.65 8.00 -8.70
CA ILE A 32 -4.68 7.05 -9.27
C ILE A 32 -3.30 7.25 -8.64
N GLN A 33 -2.85 8.51 -8.52
CA GLN A 33 -1.56 8.82 -7.90
C GLN A 33 -1.52 8.31 -6.45
N LYS A 34 -2.55 8.62 -5.65
CA LYS A 34 -2.60 8.19 -4.24
C LYS A 34 -2.70 6.69 -4.08
N ALA A 35 -3.44 6.01 -4.95
CA ALA A 35 -3.50 4.55 -4.96
C ALA A 35 -2.13 3.92 -5.29
N LEU A 36 -1.39 4.49 -6.23
CA LEU A 36 -0.03 4.02 -6.55
C LEU A 36 0.95 4.29 -5.41
N GLU A 37 0.89 5.47 -4.79
CA GLU A 37 1.72 5.80 -3.62
C GLU A 37 1.47 4.80 -2.47
N SER A 38 0.20 4.58 -2.12
CA SER A 38 -0.19 3.61 -1.08
C SER A 38 0.23 2.19 -1.41
N TYR A 39 0.01 1.74 -2.65
CA TYR A 39 0.37 0.38 -3.06
C TYR A 39 1.88 0.15 -3.00
N ILE A 40 2.69 1.13 -3.39
CA ILE A 40 4.15 1.03 -3.33
C ILE A 40 4.64 1.01 -1.88
N GLU A 41 4.04 1.84 -1.02
CA GLU A 41 4.34 1.86 0.42
C GLU A 41 3.99 0.51 1.08
N ASP A 42 2.77 0.02 0.86
CA ASP A 42 2.30 -1.27 1.38
C ASP A 42 3.15 -2.44 0.86
N TYR A 43 3.54 -2.40 -0.43
CA TYR A 43 4.40 -3.43 -1.01
C TYR A 43 5.81 -3.40 -0.43
N ALA A 44 6.37 -2.21 -0.18
CA ALA A 44 7.66 -2.07 0.47
C ALA A 44 7.62 -2.65 1.90
N ASP A 45 6.58 -2.34 2.66
CA ASP A 45 6.36 -2.88 4.00
C ASP A 45 6.20 -4.41 3.98
N LEU A 46 5.44 -4.94 3.01
CA LEU A 46 5.30 -6.37 2.81
C LEU A 46 6.65 -7.03 2.51
N GLN A 47 7.48 -6.43 1.66
CA GLN A 47 8.80 -6.97 1.33
C GLN A 47 9.70 -7.02 2.57
N VAL A 48 9.71 -5.96 3.39
CA VAL A 48 10.44 -5.94 4.67
C VAL A 48 9.96 -7.04 5.60
N ALA A 49 8.65 -7.26 5.68
CA ALA A 49 8.08 -8.33 6.50
C ALA A 49 8.49 -9.73 6.00
N LEU A 50 8.48 -9.95 4.68
CA LEU A 50 8.92 -11.21 4.07
C LEU A 50 10.43 -11.45 4.27
N ASP A 51 11.24 -10.41 4.14
CA ASP A 51 12.69 -10.50 4.36
C ASP A 51 12.99 -10.91 5.81
N ARG A 52 12.31 -10.30 6.79
CA ARG A 52 12.41 -10.70 8.21
C ARG A 52 11.90 -12.11 8.45
N LEU A 53 10.75 -12.48 7.89
CA LEU A 53 10.16 -13.81 8.06
C LEU A 53 11.10 -14.92 7.55
N HIS A 54 11.85 -14.64 6.47
CA HIS A 54 12.76 -15.61 5.88
C HIS A 54 14.20 -15.51 6.39
N ASP A 55 14.52 -14.52 7.23
CA ASP A 55 15.82 -14.39 7.87
C ASP A 55 15.95 -15.41 9.01
N LYS A 56 16.72 -16.47 8.76
CA LYS A 56 16.99 -17.54 9.74
C LYS A 56 17.85 -17.08 10.92
N THR A 57 18.45 -15.89 10.83
CA THR A 57 19.27 -15.29 11.88
C THR A 57 18.52 -14.23 12.68
N ASP A 58 17.26 -13.93 12.33
CA ASP A 58 16.45 -12.95 13.03
C ASP A 58 16.17 -13.40 14.48
N PRO A 59 16.52 -12.59 15.50
CA PRO A 59 16.28 -12.95 16.89
C PRO A 59 14.79 -13.13 17.19
N VAL A 60 14.41 -14.33 17.61
CA VAL A 60 13.04 -14.61 18.04
C VAL A 60 12.80 -14.12 19.47
N VAL A 61 11.65 -13.47 19.69
CA VAL A 61 11.17 -13.09 21.02
C VAL A 61 9.95 -13.91 21.40
N SER A 62 9.80 -14.23 22.68
CA SER A 62 8.58 -14.86 23.19
C SER A 62 7.39 -13.89 23.13
N GLY A 63 6.17 -14.43 23.07
CA GLY A 63 4.96 -13.60 23.11
C GLY A 63 4.82 -12.75 24.39
N LYS A 64 5.52 -13.11 25.47
CA LYS A 64 5.58 -12.31 26.70
C LYS A 64 6.51 -11.11 26.55
N GLU A 65 7.69 -11.31 25.95
CA GLU A 65 8.65 -10.24 25.67
C GLU A 65 8.08 -9.23 24.67
N LEU A 66 7.38 -9.72 23.63
CA LEU A 66 6.73 -8.87 22.64
C LEU A 66 5.65 -7.97 23.25
N ARG A 67 4.78 -8.51 24.11
CA ARG A 67 3.76 -7.70 24.82
C ARG A 67 4.41 -6.61 25.67
N LYS A 68 5.45 -6.99 26.43
CA LYS A 68 6.23 -6.05 27.23
C LYS A 68 6.86 -4.93 26.38
N SER A 69 7.41 -5.23 25.20
CA SER A 69 7.99 -4.20 24.32
C SER A 69 6.95 -3.26 23.71
N LEU A 70 5.71 -3.73 23.55
CA LEU A 70 4.57 -2.95 23.04
C LEU A 70 3.82 -2.17 24.14
N GLY A 71 4.23 -2.29 25.41
CA GLY A 71 3.54 -1.67 26.54
C GLY A 71 2.19 -2.30 26.89
N LEU A 72 2.00 -3.58 26.53
CA LEU A 72 0.80 -4.39 26.78
C LEU A 72 1.01 -5.42 27.91
#